data_AF-A0A915DVN0-F1
#
_entry.id   AF-A0A915DVN0-F1
#
_cell.length_a   1.000
_cell.length_b   1.000
_cell.length_c   1.000
_cell.angle_alpha   90.00
_cell.angle_beta   90.00
_cell.angle_gamma   90.00
#
_symmetry.space_group_name_H-M   'P 1'
#
loop_
_entity.id
_entity.type
_entity.pdbx_description
1 polymer ?
#
loop_
_entity_poly.entity_id
_entity_poly.type
_entity_poly.pdbx_seq_one_letter_code
_entity_poly.pdbx_strand_id
1 'polypeptide(L)'
;MGLSLVCRRMLGLSLEKSEQCSMWDRRPLRYRQIRYAAIDAWCCLKLYQKCVEWSQKLGCNIKDLVEAQGPIRCQLPLFWKPY
;
A
#
# COMPACT_ATOMS: atom_id res chain seq x y z
N MET A 1 11.55 2.77 -2.10
CA MET A 1 11.05 3.43 -0.87
C MET A 1 9.95 2.56 -0.27
N GLY A 2 9.88 2.38 1.05
CA GLY A 2 8.88 1.52 1.69
C GLY A 2 7.59 2.26 2.09
N LEU A 3 6.48 1.53 2.21
CA LEU A 3 5.16 2.07 2.56
C LEU A 3 5.19 2.95 3.83
N SER A 4 5.91 2.52 4.87
CA SER A 4 6.00 3.28 6.13
C SER A 4 6.59 4.68 5.98
N LEU A 5 7.56 4.87 5.07
CA LEU A 5 8.15 6.18 4.82
C LEU A 5 7.15 7.10 4.09
N VAL A 6 6.43 6.54 3.11
CA VAL A 6 5.41 7.26 2.35
C VAL A 6 4.26 7.68 3.26
N CYS A 7 3.76 6.77 4.11
CA CYS A 7 2.76 7.09 5.12
C CYS A 7 3.22 8.19 6.07
N ARG A 8 4.47 8.16 6.54
CA ARG A 8 5.01 9.21 7.41
C ARG A 8 5.00 10.57 6.72
N ARG A 9 5.43 10.64 5.45
CA ARG A 9 5.52 11.90 4.71
C ARG A 9 4.16 12.45 4.27
N MET A 10 3.24 11.59 3.84
CA MET A 10 1.96 12.02 3.26
C MET A 10 0.80 12.05 4.25
N LEU A 11 0.82 11.18 5.26
CA LEU A 11 -0.25 11.06 6.26
C LEU A 11 0.18 11.58 7.65
N GLY A 12 1.47 11.83 7.89
CA GLY A 12 1.99 12.16 9.22
C GLY A 12 1.98 10.98 10.20
N LEU A 13 1.67 9.77 9.72
CA LEU A 13 1.52 8.57 10.54
C LEU A 13 2.66 7.59 10.30
N SER A 14 3.15 6.95 11.35
CA SER A 14 4.13 5.86 11.24
C SER A 14 3.42 4.51 11.32
N LEU A 15 3.72 3.62 10.37
CA LEU A 15 3.26 2.24 10.43
C LEU A 15 4.03 1.46 11.50
N GLU A 16 3.31 0.73 12.34
CA GLU A 16 3.89 -0.33 13.17
C GLU A 16 4.48 -1.40 12.24
N LYS A 17 5.62 -2.01 12.60
CA LYS A 17 6.31 -3.02 11.77
C LYS A 17 6.44 -4.40 12.44
N SER A 18 5.84 -4.59 13.60
CA SER A 18 6.08 -5.77 14.44
C SER A 18 5.65 -7.09 13.77
N GLU A 19 4.59 -7.07 12.95
CA GLU A 19 4.05 -8.26 12.28
C GLU A 19 4.54 -8.41 10.83
N GLN A 20 5.36 -7.47 10.33
CA GLN A 20 5.89 -7.50 8.95
C GLN A 20 6.65 -8.80 8.66
N CYS A 21 7.44 -9.27 9.64
CA CYS A 21 8.23 -10.51 9.56
C CYS A 21 7.72 -11.56 10.57
N SER A 22 6.39 -11.71 10.70
CA SER A 22 5.76 -12.74 11.55
C SER A 22 5.49 -14.05 10.79
N MET A 23 5.13 -15.13 11.50
CA MET A 23 4.74 -16.40 10.88
C MET A 23 3.34 -16.30 10.23
N TRP A 24 3.28 -15.87 8.96
CA TRP A 24 2.04 -15.70 8.19
C TRP A 24 1.40 -17.02 7.73
N ASP A 25 2.12 -18.14 7.77
CA ASP A 25 1.59 -19.47 7.41
C ASP A 25 0.85 -20.13 8.57
N ARG A 26 1.08 -19.67 9.82
CA ARG A 26 0.43 -20.24 11.01
C ARG A 26 -1.09 -20.02 10.94
N ARG A 27 -1.87 -21.01 11.39
CA ARG A 27 -3.32 -20.90 11.57
C ARG A 27 -3.78 -21.30 12.98
N PRO A 28 -4.81 -20.62 13.54
CA PRO A 28 -5.40 -19.37 13.04
C PRO A 28 -4.38 -18.21 13.12
N LEU A 29 -4.60 -17.16 12.32
CA LEU A 29 -3.80 -15.94 12.42
C LEU A 29 -4.07 -15.25 13.76
N ARG A 30 -3.05 -14.61 14.33
CA ARG A 30 -3.20 -13.80 15.55
C ARG A 30 -3.94 -12.51 15.22
N TYR A 31 -4.69 -11.99 16.19
CA TYR A 31 -5.38 -10.70 16.05
C TYR A 31 -4.45 -9.56 15.59
N ARG A 32 -3.22 -9.52 16.09
CA ARG A 32 -2.21 -8.53 15.66
C ARG A 32 -1.86 -8.64 14.18
N GLN A 33 -1.72 -9.86 13.63
CA GLN A 33 -1.45 -10.09 12.22
C GLN A 33 -2.62 -9.60 11.35
N ILE A 34 -3.86 -9.95 11.74
CA ILE A 34 -5.07 -9.49 11.03
C ILE A 34 -5.14 -7.96 11.03
N ARG A 35 -4.95 -7.34 12.20
CA ARG A 35 -4.95 -5.88 12.35
C ARG A 35 -3.85 -5.22 11.50
N TYR A 36 -2.64 -5.77 11.50
CA TYR A 36 -1.53 -5.28 10.70
C TYR A 36 -1.84 -5.34 9.20
N ALA A 37 -2.33 -6.48 8.69
CA ALA A 37 -2.72 -6.61 7.28
C ALA A 37 -3.84 -5.63 6.89
N ALA A 38 -4.83 -5.43 7.77
CA ALA A 38 -5.90 -4.47 7.55
C ALA A 38 -5.39 -3.02 7.50
N ILE A 39 -4.41 -2.67 8.35
CA ILE A 39 -3.77 -1.35 8.35
C ILE A 39 -3.01 -1.11 7.05
N ASP A 40 -2.26 -2.10 6.56
CA ASP A 40 -1.52 -1.97 5.29
C ASP A 40 -2.48 -1.68 4.11
N ALA A 41 -3.60 -2.40 4.02
CA ALA A 41 -4.62 -2.15 3.00
C ALA A 41 -5.28 -0.76 3.15
N TRP A 42 -5.62 -0.36 4.38
CA TRP A 42 -6.19 0.95 4.67
C TRP A 42 -5.24 2.09 4.30
N CYS A 43 -3.95 1.94 4.58
CA CYS A 43 -2.93 2.94 4.23
C CYS A 43 -2.82 3.14 2.72
N CYS A 44 -2.85 2.07 1.92
CA CYS A 44 -2.87 2.18 0.47
C CYS A 44 -4.05 3.03 -0.04
N LEU A 45 -5.25 2.80 0.51
CA LEU A 45 -6.44 3.59 0.17
C LEU A 45 -6.27 5.08 0.55
N LYS A 46 -5.75 5.36 1.76
CA LYS A 46 -5.52 6.73 2.21
C LYS A 46 -4.47 7.47 1.42
N LEU A 47 -3.40 6.78 1.02
CA LEU A 47 -2.38 7.36 0.14
C LEU A 47 -2.97 7.70 -1.24
N TYR A 48 -3.78 6.80 -1.81
CA TYR A 48 -4.47 7.10 -3.06
C TYR A 48 -5.37 8.34 -2.95
N GLN A 49 -6.17 8.45 -1.87
CA GLN A 49 -6.98 9.65 -1.62
C GLN A 49 -6.14 10.93 -1.55
N LYS A 50 -4.95 10.87 -0.95
CA LYS A 50 -4.01 12.00 -0.96
C LYS A 50 -3.48 12.33 -2.36
N CYS A 51 -3.19 11.32 -3.18
CA CYS A 51 -2.81 11.55 -4.57
C CYS A 51 -3.92 12.25 -5.36
N VAL A 52 -5.19 11.86 -5.17
CA VAL A 52 -6.34 12.53 -5.81
C VAL A 52 -6.46 13.99 -5.36
N GLU A 53 -6.33 14.27 -4.06
CA GLU A 53 -6.36 15.63 -3.52
C GLU A 53 -5.26 16.51 -4.14
N TRP A 54 -4.05 15.95 -4.28
CA TRP A 54 -2.92 16.66 -4.89
C TRP A 54 -3.08 16.85 -6.39
N SER A 55 -3.64 15.87 -7.11
CA SER A 55 -3.87 16.01 -8.55
C SER A 55 -4.82 17.19 -8.83
N GLN A 56 -5.90 17.31 -8.04
CA GLN A 56 -6.83 18.43 -8.14
C GLN A 56 -6.13 19.78 -7.90
N LYS A 57 -5.28 19.87 -6.87
CA LYS A 57 -4.50 21.09 -6.57
C LYS A 57 -3.52 21.48 -7.68
N LEU A 58 -2.99 20.50 -8.39
CA LEU A 58 -2.09 20.70 -9.52
C LEU A 58 -2.82 20.89 -10.85
N GLY A 59 -4.16 20.83 -10.86
CA GLY A 59 -4.96 20.97 -12.07
C GLY A 59 -4.86 19.77 -13.02
N CYS A 60 -4.50 18.58 -12.52
CA CYS A 60 -4.38 17.36 -13.32
C CYS A 60 -5.35 16.25 -12.87
N ASN A 61 -5.74 15.40 -13.82
CA ASN A 61 -6.58 14.24 -13.54
C ASN A 61 -5.73 13.05 -13.08
N ILE A 62 -6.10 12.45 -11.95
CA ILE A 62 -5.40 11.30 -11.40
C ILE A 62 -5.41 10.09 -12.35
N LYS A 63 -6.45 9.92 -13.18
CA LYS A 63 -6.57 8.79 -14.12
C LYS A 63 -5.48 8.88 -15.18
N ASP A 64 -5.30 10.05 -15.76
CA ASP A 64 -4.28 10.32 -16.78
C ASP A 64 -2.88 10.03 -16.21
N LEU A 65 -2.64 10.36 -14.93
CA LEU A 65 -1.37 10.04 -14.25
C LEU A 65 -1.17 8.52 -14.07
N VAL A 66 -2.23 7.78 -13.74
CA VAL A 66 -2.17 6.32 -13.61
C VAL A 66 -1.97 5.67 -14.97
N GLU A 67 -2.62 6.16 -16.02
CA GLU A 67 -2.46 5.66 -17.39
C GLU A 67 -1.08 5.97 -17.98
N ALA A 68 -0.52 7.13 -17.64
CA ALA A 68 0.86 7.49 -17.99
C ALA A 68 1.91 6.67 -17.23
N GLN A 69 1.52 5.95 -16.17
CA GLN A 69 2.43 5.06 -15.46
C GLN A 69 2.82 3.89 -16.37
N GLY A 70 4.11 3.82 -16.72
CA GLY A 70 4.66 2.67 -17.45
C GLY A 70 4.43 1.35 -16.71
N PRO A 71 4.58 0.20 -17.39
CA PRO A 71 4.30 -1.10 -16.81
C PRO A 71 5.06 -1.29 -15.50
N ILE A 72 4.34 -1.69 -14.45
CA ILE A 72 4.93 -1.93 -13.12
C ILE A 72 5.95 -3.06 -13.28
N ARG A 73 7.23 -2.71 -13.19
CA ARG A 73 8.34 -3.67 -13.22
C ARG A 73 8.56 -4.27 -11.83
N CYS A 74 7.55 -4.94 -11.30
CA CYS A 74 7.75 -5.87 -10.20
C CYS A 74 6.94 -7.14 -10.46
N GLN A 75 7.58 -8.29 -10.28
CA GLN A 75 6.83 -9.55 -10.19
C GLN A 75 5.97 -9.46 -8.94
N LEU A 76 4.66 -9.56 -9.10
CA LEU A 76 3.75 -9.69 -7.97
C LEU A 76 3.95 -11.10 -7.41
N PRO A 77 4.51 -11.25 -6.19
CA PRO A 77 4.92 -12.56 -5.67
C PRO A 77 3.74 -13.49 -5.36
N LEU A 78 2.50 -13.00 -5.44
CA LEU A 78 1.28 -13.74 -5.08
C LEU A 78 0.33 -14.01 -6.25
N PHE A 79 0.58 -13.48 -7.45
CA PHE A 79 -0.19 -13.85 -8.64
C PHE A 79 0.52 -15.00 -9.35
N TRP A 80 0.27 -16.22 -8.87
CA TRP A 80 0.67 -17.45 -9.53
C TRP A 80 -0.03 -17.55 -10.89
N LYS A 81 0.74 -17.61 -11.98
CA LYS A 81 0.20 -18.07 -13.27
C LYS A 81 0.20 -19.61 -13.24
N PRO A 82 -0.95 -20.28 -13.34
CA PRO A 82 -0.94 -21.73 -13.56
C PRO A 82 -0.28 -22.01 -14.92
N TYR A 83 0.66 -22.95 -14.93
CA TYR A 83 1.25 -23.50 -16.16
C TYR A 83 0.19 -24.24 -16.98
#